data_AF-A0A838ERP0-F1
#
_entry.id   AF-A0A838ERP0-F1
#
_cell.length_a   1.000
_cell.length_b   1.000
_cell.length_c   1.000
_cell.angle_alpha   90.00
_cell.angle_beta   90.00
_cell.angle_gamma   90.00
#
_symmetry.space_group_name_H-M   'P 1'
#
loop_
_entity.id
_entity.type
_entity.pdbx_description
1 polymer ?
#
loop_
_entity_poly.entity_id
_entity_poly.type
_entity_poly.pdbx_seq_one_letter_code
_entity_poly.pdbx_strand_id
1 'polypeptide(L)'
;MSQKPGDLPDEFARNPSRNKERVLNDASPTAHLICLPLTHPYLAPDNEQNGSLYLFEEKHERDTLAMTLMQRFALPPDEIYRRSFATVDALLPAGNWSPEERHVLRRIIHATGDPQLAPYLHFKPLAIEHGIQALQRHTAIFTDVHMVAAGCNRRWCDALGCSIDVLIAQEGLEDMAQAAQITRSAAAIIKALPLLGGTIVVIGNAPTALLALLDALDEGRCEPPALIIGMPVGFIATTESKTALWERAYPAIIVEGTRGGSPVAAATLNALFSLALQGMQQATDPAFMQWVNDHG
;
A
#
# COMPACT_ATOMS: atom_id res chain seq x y z
N MET A 1 56.77 -34.59 -21.56
CA MET A 1 55.84 -35.63 -21.04
C MET A 1 54.65 -34.86 -20.45
N SER A 2 53.60 -34.57 -21.22
CA SER A 2 52.53 -35.46 -21.70
C SER A 2 51.56 -35.86 -20.59
N GLN A 3 50.39 -35.20 -20.53
CA GLN A 3 49.05 -35.82 -20.66
C GLN A 3 47.91 -34.83 -20.29
N LYS A 4 46.89 -34.78 -21.16
CA LYS A 4 45.50 -34.38 -20.84
C LYS A 4 44.83 -35.48 -20.01
N PRO A 5 43.73 -35.18 -19.28
CA PRO A 5 42.36 -35.46 -19.78
C PRO A 5 41.37 -34.37 -19.30
N GLY A 6 40.14 -34.20 -19.77
CA GLY A 6 39.24 -34.99 -20.62
C GLY A 6 37.85 -34.34 -20.48
N ASP A 7 37.10 -34.33 -21.57
CA ASP A 7 35.77 -33.72 -21.71
C ASP A 7 34.70 -34.35 -20.79
N LEU A 8 33.73 -33.53 -20.34
CA LEU A 8 32.40 -33.95 -19.89
C LEU A 8 31.35 -33.08 -20.62
N PRO A 9 30.16 -33.63 -20.94
CA PRO A 9 29.42 -33.26 -22.14
C PRO A 9 28.33 -32.20 -21.95
N ASP A 10 28.12 -31.52 -23.07
CA ASP A 10 27.03 -30.63 -23.45
C ASP A 10 25.66 -31.31 -23.31
N GLU A 11 24.81 -30.83 -22.39
CA GLU A 11 23.41 -31.25 -22.32
C GLU A 11 22.47 -30.05 -22.11
N PHE A 12 22.61 -29.00 -22.91
CA PHE A 12 21.56 -28.00 -23.09
C PHE A 12 21.48 -27.51 -24.54
N ALA A 13 21.23 -28.44 -25.46
CA ALA A 13 20.75 -28.09 -26.80
C ALA A 13 19.80 -29.15 -27.35
N ARG A 14 18.48 -28.92 -27.25
CA ARG A 14 17.47 -29.22 -28.29
C ARG A 14 16.03 -28.85 -27.87
N ASN A 15 15.58 -27.73 -28.43
CA ASN A 15 14.34 -27.46 -29.17
C ASN A 15 12.96 -27.90 -28.61
N PRO A 16 11.97 -26.99 -28.52
CA PRO A 16 10.64 -27.24 -27.97
C PRO A 16 9.65 -27.60 -29.08
N SER A 17 9.29 -28.87 -29.21
CA SER A 17 8.12 -29.29 -30.00
C SER A 17 7.88 -30.79 -29.84
N ARG A 18 7.18 -31.20 -28.77
CA ARG A 18 6.39 -32.45 -28.68
C ARG A 18 5.80 -32.61 -27.28
N ASN A 19 4.58 -32.14 -27.09
CA ASN A 19 3.56 -32.84 -26.30
C ASN A 19 2.20 -32.15 -26.49
N LYS A 20 1.61 -32.40 -27.65
CA LYS A 20 0.15 -32.40 -27.82
C LYS A 20 -0.21 -33.85 -28.15
N GLU A 21 -1.28 -34.33 -27.52
CA GLU A 21 -1.97 -35.61 -27.75
C GLU A 21 -1.44 -36.87 -27.05
N ARG A 22 -2.07 -37.14 -25.88
CA ARG A 22 -2.41 -38.43 -25.23
C ARG A 22 -2.41 -38.12 -23.73
N VAL A 23 -3.50 -38.19 -22.98
CA VAL A 23 -4.46 -39.29 -22.86
C VAL A 23 -5.81 -38.70 -22.43
N LEU A 24 -6.82 -38.82 -23.28
CA LEU A 24 -8.23 -38.86 -22.89
C LEU A 24 -8.58 -40.33 -22.67
N ASN A 25 -8.80 -40.74 -21.42
CA ASN A 25 -9.83 -41.69 -20.98
C ASN A 25 -9.53 -42.20 -19.56
N ASP A 26 -10.62 -42.39 -18.82
CA ASP A 26 -10.78 -43.04 -17.52
C ASP A 26 -10.32 -42.29 -16.27
N ALA A 27 -11.28 -41.63 -15.61
CA ALA A 27 -11.71 -42.01 -14.25
C ALA A 27 -12.84 -41.08 -13.74
N SER A 28 -14.04 -41.65 -13.55
CA SER A 28 -14.99 -41.18 -12.54
C SER A 28 -14.41 -41.52 -11.15
N PRO A 29 -14.49 -40.60 -10.18
CA PRO A 29 -15.46 -40.83 -9.11
C PRO A 29 -16.17 -39.56 -8.63
N THR A 30 -17.45 -39.75 -8.33
CA THR A 30 -18.33 -38.93 -7.50
C THR A 30 -17.65 -38.35 -6.26
N ALA A 31 -17.54 -37.02 -6.19
CA ALA A 31 -17.29 -36.30 -4.94
C ALA A 31 -18.63 -35.96 -4.30
N HIS A 32 -18.99 -36.70 -3.24
CA HIS A 32 -20.10 -36.35 -2.36
C HIS A 32 -19.75 -35.09 -1.57
N LEU A 33 -20.42 -33.98 -1.86
CA LEU A 33 -20.44 -32.81 -0.99
C LEU A 33 -21.32 -33.15 0.22
N ILE A 34 -20.70 -33.40 1.38
CA ILE A 34 -21.41 -33.53 2.66
C ILE A 34 -21.87 -32.14 3.06
N CYS A 35 -23.15 -31.84 2.82
CA CYS A 35 -23.82 -30.68 3.38
C CYS A 35 -24.42 -31.13 4.72
N LEU A 36 -23.82 -30.73 5.84
CA LEU A 36 -24.43 -30.90 7.16
C LEU A 36 -25.60 -29.92 7.30
N PRO A 37 -26.82 -30.36 7.63
CA PRO A 37 -27.91 -29.44 7.90
C PRO A 37 -27.74 -28.85 9.30
N LEU A 38 -27.65 -27.52 9.38
CA LEU A 38 -27.90 -26.80 10.62
C LEU A 38 -29.40 -26.92 10.93
N THR A 39 -29.76 -27.84 11.82
CA THR A 39 -31.11 -27.90 12.38
C THR A 39 -31.27 -26.83 13.45
N HIS A 40 -32.09 -25.81 13.19
CA HIS A 40 -32.70 -25.01 14.25
C HIS A 40 -34.22 -25.27 14.24
N PRO A 41 -34.84 -25.59 15.39
CA PRO A 41 -36.21 -26.07 15.42
C PRO A 41 -37.16 -24.87 15.51
N TYR A 42 -37.99 -24.69 14.48
CA TYR A 42 -39.29 -24.05 14.66
C TYR A 42 -40.26 -24.71 13.68
N LEU A 43 -41.13 -25.56 14.23
CA LEU A 43 -42.29 -26.10 13.53
C LEU A 43 -43.17 -24.92 13.08
N ALA A 44 -43.35 -24.76 11.78
CA ALA A 44 -44.47 -24.00 11.22
C ALA A 44 -45.62 -24.96 10.93
N PRO A 45 -46.89 -24.56 11.17
CA PRO A 45 -48.04 -25.39 10.91
C PRO A 45 -48.32 -25.48 9.40
N ASP A 46 -48.86 -26.63 8.98
CA ASP A 46 -49.37 -26.88 7.64
C ASP A 46 -50.35 -25.78 7.22
N ASN A 47 -49.95 -24.95 6.25
CA ASN A 47 -50.88 -24.05 5.58
C ASN A 47 -50.43 -23.87 4.12
N GLU A 48 -51.26 -24.34 3.19
CA GLU A 48 -51.01 -24.40 1.72
C GLU A 48 -50.91 -23.01 1.03
N GLN A 49 -50.68 -21.92 1.76
CA GLN A 49 -50.56 -20.56 1.21
C GLN A 49 -49.11 -20.07 0.99
N ASN A 50 -48.10 -20.85 1.39
CA ASN A 50 -46.69 -20.46 1.26
C ASN A 50 -46.07 -20.66 -0.13
N GLY A 51 -46.78 -21.29 -1.08
CA GLY A 51 -46.23 -21.56 -2.43
C GLY A 51 -45.83 -20.31 -3.22
N SER A 52 -46.44 -19.15 -2.96
CA SER A 52 -46.10 -17.92 -3.67
C SER A 52 -44.81 -17.28 -3.15
N LEU A 53 -44.58 -17.27 -1.83
CA LEU A 53 -43.42 -16.59 -1.22
C LEU A 53 -42.08 -17.24 -1.62
N TYR A 54 -42.03 -18.57 -1.62
CA TYR A 54 -40.86 -19.33 -2.06
C TYR A 54 -40.59 -19.17 -3.56
N LEU A 55 -41.62 -19.05 -4.40
CA LEU A 55 -41.46 -18.80 -5.84
C LEU A 55 -40.97 -17.38 -6.13
N PHE A 56 -41.35 -16.38 -5.31
CA PHE A 56 -40.83 -15.02 -5.44
C PHE A 56 -39.36 -14.93 -5.02
N GLU A 57 -38.96 -15.56 -3.91
CA GLU A 57 -37.56 -15.61 -3.48
C GLU A 57 -36.68 -16.37 -4.47
N GLU A 58 -37.10 -17.56 -4.92
CA GLU A 58 -36.33 -18.33 -5.92
C GLU A 58 -36.23 -17.64 -7.28
N LYS A 59 -37.28 -16.94 -7.72
CA LYS A 59 -37.26 -16.19 -8.98
C LYS A 59 -36.35 -14.97 -8.87
N HIS A 60 -36.37 -14.27 -7.72
CA HIS A 60 -35.49 -13.13 -7.47
C HIS A 60 -34.02 -13.56 -7.38
N GLU A 61 -33.72 -14.71 -6.76
CA GLU A 61 -32.40 -15.33 -6.73
C GLU A 61 -31.92 -15.77 -8.12
N ARG A 62 -32.79 -16.38 -8.93
CA ARG A 62 -32.46 -16.78 -10.32
C ARG A 62 -32.21 -15.57 -11.22
N ASP A 63 -33.02 -14.51 -11.08
CA ASP A 63 -32.85 -13.25 -11.82
C ASP A 63 -31.58 -12.49 -11.38
N THR A 64 -31.20 -12.54 -10.09
CA THR A 64 -29.91 -11.99 -9.61
C THR A 64 -28.71 -12.85 -10.01
N LEU A 65 -28.85 -14.17 -10.13
CA LEU A 65 -27.79 -15.05 -10.64
C LEU A 65 -27.57 -14.91 -12.16
N ALA A 66 -28.58 -14.43 -12.90
CA ALA A 66 -28.47 -14.12 -14.33
C ALA A 66 -27.73 -12.81 -14.62
N MET A 67 -27.62 -11.91 -13.65
CA MET A 67 -26.87 -10.67 -13.78
C MET A 67 -25.36 -10.89 -13.67
N THR A 68 -24.60 -10.14 -14.47
CA THR A 68 -23.14 -10.09 -14.33
C THR A 68 -22.75 -9.54 -12.96
N LEU A 69 -21.56 -9.91 -12.47
CA LEU A 69 -21.04 -9.41 -11.19
C LEU A 69 -20.99 -7.87 -11.14
N MET A 70 -20.69 -7.22 -12.27
CA MET A 70 -20.69 -5.75 -12.40
C MET A 70 -22.08 -5.17 -12.16
N GLN A 71 -23.12 -5.74 -12.75
CA GLN A 71 -24.50 -5.26 -12.57
C GLN A 71 -25.00 -5.43 -11.12
N ARG A 72 -24.47 -6.44 -10.41
CA ARG A 72 -24.89 -6.77 -9.05
C ARG A 72 -24.18 -5.94 -7.99
N PHE A 73 -22.88 -5.68 -8.17
CA PHE A 73 -22.03 -5.16 -7.11
C PHE A 73 -21.32 -3.84 -7.44
N ALA A 74 -21.16 -3.49 -8.72
CA ALA A 74 -20.48 -2.25 -9.07
C ALA A 74 -21.42 -1.05 -8.94
N LEU A 75 -20.89 0.03 -8.39
CA LEU A 75 -21.54 1.33 -8.35
C LEU A 75 -20.75 2.31 -9.26
N PRO A 76 -21.34 3.46 -9.64
CA PRO A 76 -20.58 4.53 -10.27
C PRO A 76 -19.38 4.94 -9.40
N PRO A 77 -18.21 5.30 -9.98
CA PRO A 77 -16.98 5.58 -9.22
C PRO A 77 -17.16 6.58 -8.08
N ASP A 78 -17.82 7.71 -8.33
CA ASP A 78 -18.04 8.75 -7.30
C ASP A 78 -18.88 8.23 -6.13
N GLU A 79 -19.85 7.35 -6.41
CA GLU A 79 -20.68 6.72 -5.40
C GLU A 79 -19.91 5.66 -4.61
N ILE A 80 -18.97 4.95 -5.25
CA ILE A 80 -18.04 4.04 -4.55
C ILE A 80 -17.20 4.83 -3.56
N TYR A 81 -16.56 5.93 -3.99
CA TYR A 81 -15.71 6.75 -3.11
C TYR A 81 -16.49 7.33 -1.95
N ARG A 82 -17.64 7.97 -2.23
CA ARG A 82 -18.50 8.57 -1.22
C ARG A 82 -18.97 7.55 -0.17
N ARG A 83 -19.46 6.38 -0.61
CA ARG A 83 -19.88 5.32 0.31
C ARG A 83 -18.70 4.74 1.07
N SER A 84 -17.57 4.52 0.42
CA SER A 84 -16.38 3.96 1.05
C SER A 84 -15.88 4.86 2.18
N PHE A 85 -15.75 6.17 1.95
CA PHE A 85 -15.32 7.10 3.00
C PHE A 85 -16.33 7.21 4.14
N ALA A 86 -17.63 7.25 3.84
CA ALA A 86 -18.66 7.22 4.87
C ALA A 86 -18.57 5.93 5.73
N THR A 87 -18.31 4.79 5.11
CA THR A 87 -18.08 3.53 5.82
C THR A 87 -16.80 3.57 6.68
N VAL A 88 -15.70 4.10 6.16
CA VAL A 88 -14.45 4.27 6.92
C VAL A 88 -14.65 5.18 8.12
N ASP A 89 -15.34 6.32 7.95
CA ASP A 89 -15.64 7.25 9.03
C ASP A 89 -16.48 6.61 10.15
N ALA A 90 -17.37 5.69 9.81
CA ALA A 90 -18.18 4.93 10.77
C ALA A 90 -17.40 3.80 11.48
N LEU A 91 -16.36 3.26 10.84
CA LEU A 91 -15.52 2.18 11.37
C LEU A 91 -14.31 2.71 12.18
N LEU A 92 -13.95 3.97 11.99
CA LEU A 92 -12.87 4.60 12.73
C LEU A 92 -13.20 4.63 14.23
N PRO A 93 -12.33 4.10 15.10
CA PRO A 93 -12.56 4.16 16.54
C PRO A 93 -12.60 5.61 17.01
N ALA A 94 -13.19 5.85 18.19
CA ALA A 94 -13.03 7.14 18.85
C ALA A 94 -11.56 7.30 19.29
N GLY A 95 -10.99 8.47 19.04
CA GLY A 95 -9.63 8.80 19.45
C GLY A 95 -9.35 10.29 19.33
N ASN A 96 -8.21 10.70 19.88
CA ASN A 96 -7.83 12.10 19.99
C ASN A 96 -6.88 12.49 18.84
N TRP A 97 -7.41 12.51 17.62
CA TRP A 97 -6.67 12.92 16.43
C TRP A 97 -7.10 14.31 15.98
N SER A 98 -6.15 15.10 15.47
CA SER A 98 -6.46 16.34 14.77
C SER A 98 -7.29 16.07 13.51
N PRO A 99 -7.99 17.08 12.95
CA PRO A 99 -8.67 16.94 11.66
C PRO A 99 -7.75 16.41 10.54
N GLU A 100 -6.51 16.89 10.50
CA GLU A 100 -5.50 16.48 9.52
C GLU A 100 -5.01 15.04 9.76
N GLU A 101 -4.77 14.67 11.02
CA GLU A 101 -4.43 13.28 11.38
C GLU A 101 -5.57 12.32 11.01
N ARG A 102 -6.83 12.72 11.26
CA ARG A 102 -8.02 11.95 10.87
C ARG A 102 -8.16 11.82 9.36
N HIS A 103 -7.77 12.84 8.59
CA HIS A 103 -7.72 12.79 7.13
C HIS A 103 -6.71 11.73 6.64
N VAL A 104 -5.50 11.74 7.22
CA VAL A 104 -4.47 10.74 6.90
C VAL A 104 -4.91 9.32 7.28
N LEU A 105 -5.48 9.14 8.49
CA LEU A 105 -6.04 7.87 8.96
C LEU A 105 -7.10 7.31 8.01
N ARG A 106 -8.07 8.14 7.62
CA ARG A 106 -9.15 7.76 6.71
C ARG A 106 -8.59 7.26 5.38
N ARG A 107 -7.60 7.96 4.83
CA ARG A 107 -6.97 7.59 3.55
C ARG A 107 -6.23 6.26 3.65
N ILE A 108 -5.51 6.03 4.74
CA ILE A 108 -4.80 4.77 4.97
C ILE A 108 -5.78 3.61 5.10
N ILE A 109 -6.84 3.74 5.90
CA ILE A 109 -7.83 2.67 6.11
C ILE A 109 -8.60 2.38 4.82
N HIS A 110 -8.92 3.39 4.03
CA HIS A 110 -9.49 3.19 2.70
C HIS A 110 -8.57 2.36 1.80
N ALA A 111 -7.27 2.65 1.80
CA ALA A 111 -6.29 1.95 0.98
C ALA A 111 -6.01 0.52 1.44
N THR A 112 -6.12 0.22 2.75
CA THR A 112 -5.84 -1.11 3.31
C THR A 112 -7.07 -1.97 3.50
N GLY A 113 -8.25 -1.36 3.62
CA GLY A 113 -9.47 -2.04 4.07
C GLY A 113 -9.40 -2.52 5.54
N ASP A 114 -8.46 -2.02 6.35
CA ASP A 114 -8.24 -2.46 7.73
C ASP A 114 -8.40 -1.31 8.75
N PRO A 115 -9.59 -1.15 9.37
CA PRO A 115 -9.81 -0.18 10.44
C PRO A 115 -8.98 -0.44 11.70
N GLN A 116 -8.52 -1.67 11.93
CA GLN A 116 -7.73 -2.04 13.11
C GLN A 116 -6.29 -1.50 13.04
N LEU A 117 -5.91 -0.85 11.94
CA LEU A 117 -4.64 -0.16 11.81
C LEU A 117 -4.63 1.18 12.56
N ALA A 118 -5.78 1.82 12.76
CA ALA A 118 -5.89 3.18 13.29
C ALA A 118 -5.14 3.40 14.62
N PRO A 119 -5.23 2.52 15.63
CA PRO A 119 -4.54 2.73 16.91
C PRO A 119 -3.02 2.64 16.85
N TYR A 120 -2.46 2.14 15.75
CA TYR A 120 -1.03 1.91 15.56
C TYR A 120 -0.38 3.00 14.70
N LEU A 121 -1.17 3.93 14.16
CA LEU A 121 -0.66 5.06 13.41
C LEU A 121 -0.30 6.19 14.37
N HIS A 122 0.96 6.59 14.29
CA HIS A 122 1.53 7.60 15.18
C HIS A 122 2.11 8.74 14.36
N PHE A 123 1.82 9.95 14.81
CA PHE A 123 2.25 11.21 14.18
C PHE A 123 3.12 11.97 15.19
N LYS A 124 4.35 12.32 14.81
CA LYS A 124 5.13 13.25 15.64
C LYS A 124 4.43 14.62 15.66
N PRO A 125 4.57 15.39 16.75
CA PRO A 125 4.09 16.77 16.78
C PRO A 125 4.56 17.54 15.54
N LEU A 126 3.64 18.24 14.88
CA LEU A 126 3.88 19.04 13.67
C LEU A 126 4.36 18.24 12.44
N ALA A 127 4.37 16.90 12.45
CA ALA A 127 4.85 16.11 11.32
C ALA A 127 4.04 16.36 10.04
N ILE A 128 2.72 16.38 10.15
CA ILE A 128 1.82 16.67 9.03
C ILE A 128 2.04 18.09 8.52
N GLU A 129 2.18 19.07 9.43
CA GLU A 129 2.43 20.46 9.06
C GLU A 129 3.75 20.62 8.30
N HIS A 130 4.84 20.04 8.80
CA HIS A 130 6.13 20.06 8.11
C HIS A 130 6.06 19.40 6.73
N GLY A 131 5.31 18.30 6.59
CA GLY A 131 5.04 17.67 5.31
C GLY A 131 4.31 18.60 4.34
N ILE A 132 3.21 19.21 4.78
CA ILE A 132 2.43 20.17 3.98
C ILE A 132 3.31 21.33 3.54
N GLN A 133 4.05 21.95 4.45
CA GLN A 133 4.92 23.08 4.14
C GLN A 133 6.02 22.69 3.15
N ALA A 134 6.59 21.49 3.27
CA ALA A 134 7.61 21.00 2.33
C ALA A 134 7.04 20.79 0.93
N LEU A 135 5.84 20.22 0.83
CA LEU A 135 5.12 20.06 -0.45
C LEU A 135 4.80 21.41 -1.10
N GLN A 136 4.32 22.38 -0.32
CA GLN A 136 4.04 23.73 -0.81
C GLN A 136 5.29 24.50 -1.28
N ARG A 137 6.49 24.05 -0.88
CA ARG A 137 7.78 24.55 -1.38
C ARG A 137 8.32 23.78 -2.60
N HIS A 138 7.49 22.95 -3.24
CA HIS A 138 7.86 22.18 -4.43
C HIS A 138 9.02 21.20 -4.18
N THR A 139 9.10 20.63 -2.97
CA THR A 139 10.22 19.76 -2.59
C THR A 139 10.25 18.44 -3.37
N ALA A 140 11.42 17.82 -3.44
CA ALA A 140 11.58 16.46 -3.94
C ALA A 140 11.09 15.44 -2.91
N ILE A 141 10.62 14.29 -3.40
CA ILE A 141 10.12 13.19 -2.58
C ILE A 141 10.90 11.93 -2.94
N PHE A 142 11.56 11.32 -1.97
CA PHE A 142 12.34 10.12 -2.17
C PHE A 142 11.60 8.91 -1.61
N THR A 143 11.31 7.94 -2.47
CA THR A 143 10.66 6.68 -2.08
C THR A 143 11.66 5.54 -2.07
N ASP A 144 11.57 4.63 -1.09
CA ASP A 144 12.49 3.50 -1.01
C ASP A 144 12.33 2.52 -2.19
N VAL A 145 11.09 2.25 -2.62
CA VAL A 145 10.78 1.30 -3.71
C VAL A 145 9.74 1.82 -4.71
N HIS A 146 9.76 1.26 -5.93
CA HIS A 146 8.82 1.62 -7.01
C HIS A 146 7.34 1.50 -6.62
N MET A 147 6.97 0.51 -5.81
CA MET A 147 5.56 0.31 -5.42
C MET A 147 5.00 1.49 -4.60
N VAL A 148 5.84 2.19 -3.83
CA VAL A 148 5.39 3.40 -3.11
C VAL A 148 5.08 4.48 -4.13
N ALA A 149 6.01 4.79 -5.03
CA ALA A 149 5.83 5.79 -6.07
C ALA A 149 4.63 5.48 -6.99
N ALA A 150 4.43 4.22 -7.35
CA ALA A 150 3.30 3.78 -8.18
C ALA A 150 1.93 3.97 -7.50
N GLY A 151 1.87 3.92 -6.17
CA GLY A 151 0.65 4.20 -5.41
C GLY A 151 0.36 5.69 -5.19
N CYS A 152 1.29 6.58 -5.57
CA CYS A 152 1.16 8.02 -5.38
C CYS A 152 0.32 8.66 -6.50
N ASN A 153 -0.53 9.62 -6.14
CA ASN A 153 -1.35 10.37 -7.07
C ASN A 153 -0.49 11.39 -7.82
N ARG A 154 -0.07 11.02 -9.03
CA ARG A 154 0.83 11.85 -9.83
C ARG A 154 0.23 13.22 -10.17
N ARG A 155 -1.08 13.29 -10.41
CA ARG A 155 -1.77 14.55 -10.71
C ARG A 155 -1.69 15.55 -9.55
N TRP A 156 -1.79 15.08 -8.31
CA TRP A 156 -1.62 15.95 -7.14
C TRP A 156 -0.16 16.37 -6.94
N CYS A 157 0.78 15.44 -7.11
CA CYS A 157 2.21 15.74 -7.07
C CYS A 157 2.61 16.81 -8.10
N ASP A 158 2.16 16.65 -9.35
CA ASP A 158 2.46 17.59 -10.43
C ASP A 158 1.82 18.97 -10.18
N ALA A 159 0.59 19.01 -9.64
CA ALA A 159 -0.08 20.26 -9.26
C ALA A 159 0.64 21.02 -8.13
N LEU A 160 1.34 20.28 -7.25
CA LEU A 160 2.20 20.84 -6.21
C LEU A 160 3.61 21.20 -6.74
N GLY A 161 3.94 20.91 -8.00
CA GLY A 161 5.28 21.13 -8.55
C GLY A 161 6.37 20.24 -7.93
N CYS A 162 6.00 19.17 -7.23
CA CYS A 162 6.94 18.23 -6.60
C CYS A 162 7.44 17.16 -7.59
N SER A 163 8.58 16.53 -7.27
CA SER A 163 9.06 15.32 -7.95
C SER A 163 8.99 14.11 -7.02
N ILE A 164 8.87 12.92 -7.62
CA ILE A 164 9.01 11.64 -6.91
C ILE A 164 10.16 10.87 -7.54
N ASP A 165 11.18 10.59 -6.74
CA ASP A 165 12.38 9.86 -7.11
C ASP A 165 12.41 8.52 -6.37
N VAL A 166 12.73 7.45 -7.08
CA VAL A 166 12.76 6.08 -6.53
C VAL A 166 14.20 5.68 -6.23
N LEU A 167 14.51 5.52 -4.94
CA LEU A 167 15.88 5.29 -4.49
C LEU A 167 16.45 3.97 -4.99
N ILE A 168 15.67 2.88 -4.96
CA ILE A 168 16.13 1.57 -5.44
C ILE A 168 16.37 1.52 -6.96
N ALA A 169 15.96 2.55 -7.71
CA ALA A 169 16.16 2.63 -9.16
C ALA A 169 17.53 3.19 -9.56
N GLN A 170 18.34 3.64 -8.59
CA GLN A 170 19.68 4.16 -8.87
C GLN A 170 20.60 3.07 -9.44
N GLU A 171 21.48 3.45 -10.36
CA GLU A 171 22.47 2.53 -10.94
C GLU A 171 23.58 2.17 -9.94
N GLY A 172 24.21 1.00 -10.09
CA GLY A 172 25.38 0.58 -9.30
C GLY A 172 25.11 0.24 -7.84
N LEU A 173 23.84 0.02 -7.46
CA LEU A 173 23.48 -0.34 -6.09
C LEU A 173 23.90 -1.78 -5.74
N GLU A 174 23.88 -2.70 -6.71
CA GLU A 174 24.32 -4.08 -6.53
C GLU A 174 25.79 -4.14 -6.07
N ASP A 175 26.68 -3.46 -6.79
CA ASP A 175 28.12 -3.43 -6.49
C ASP A 175 28.38 -2.79 -5.13
N MET A 176 27.70 -1.67 -4.85
CA MET A 176 27.81 -0.97 -3.56
C MET A 176 27.31 -1.83 -2.40
N ALA A 177 26.16 -2.49 -2.56
CA ALA A 177 25.57 -3.37 -1.56
C ALA A 177 26.48 -4.58 -1.29
N GLN A 178 27.04 -5.18 -2.34
CA GLN A 178 27.97 -6.31 -2.20
C GLN A 178 29.28 -5.89 -1.53
N ALA A 179 29.87 -4.77 -1.94
CA ALA A 179 31.13 -4.29 -1.37
C ALA A 179 31.00 -3.95 0.13
N ALA A 180 29.88 -3.36 0.54
CA ALA A 180 29.62 -2.99 1.92
C ALA A 180 28.90 -4.07 2.75
N GLN A 181 28.54 -5.21 2.16
CA GLN A 181 27.76 -6.29 2.80
C GLN A 181 26.43 -5.79 3.42
N ILE A 182 25.73 -4.92 2.70
CA ILE A 182 24.43 -4.36 3.09
C ILE A 182 23.36 -4.66 2.04
N THR A 183 22.10 -4.40 2.37
CA THR A 183 21.01 -4.51 1.38
C THR A 183 21.07 -3.41 0.33
N ARG A 184 20.54 -3.68 -0.87
CA ARG A 184 20.38 -2.64 -1.92
C ARG A 184 19.60 -1.42 -1.45
N SER A 185 18.57 -1.60 -0.62
CA SER A 185 17.77 -0.48 -0.09
C SER A 185 18.57 0.39 0.87
N ALA A 186 19.47 -0.20 1.67
CA ALA A 186 20.41 0.57 2.50
C ALA A 186 21.45 1.30 1.64
N ALA A 187 22.02 0.63 0.64
CA ALA A 187 22.94 1.25 -0.32
C ALA A 187 22.29 2.44 -1.06
N ALA A 188 21.02 2.31 -1.43
CA ALA A 188 20.24 3.34 -2.10
C ALA A 188 20.10 4.62 -1.26
N ILE A 189 19.87 4.47 0.05
CA ILE A 189 19.83 5.59 1.00
C ILE A 189 21.21 6.24 1.11
N ILE A 190 22.25 5.44 1.34
CA ILE A 190 23.63 5.92 1.51
C ILE A 190 24.09 6.71 0.28
N LYS A 191 23.73 6.25 -0.92
CA LYS A 191 24.04 6.96 -2.17
C LYS A 191 23.29 8.28 -2.32
N ALA A 192 22.07 8.36 -1.78
CA ALA A 192 21.19 9.53 -1.91
C ALA A 192 21.36 10.58 -0.79
N LEU A 193 22.12 10.32 0.28
CA LEU A 193 22.24 11.21 1.45
C LEU A 193 22.42 12.70 1.11
N PRO A 194 23.25 13.11 0.12
CA PRO A 194 23.42 14.53 -0.21
C PRO A 194 22.15 15.23 -0.70
N LEU A 195 21.11 14.47 -1.07
CA LEU A 195 19.86 14.96 -1.66
C LEU A 195 18.69 14.95 -0.67
N LEU A 196 18.81 14.26 0.47
CA LEU A 196 17.64 13.99 1.33
C LEU A 196 17.29 15.14 2.29
N GLY A 197 18.22 16.06 2.54
CA GLY A 197 18.02 17.18 3.46
C GLY A 197 16.85 18.08 3.07
N GLY A 198 15.94 18.37 4.01
CA GLY A 198 14.76 19.22 3.76
C GLY A 198 13.71 18.64 2.82
N THR A 199 13.89 17.39 2.38
CA THR A 199 12.96 16.69 1.48
C THR A 199 11.98 15.80 2.25
N ILE A 200 11.08 15.13 1.55
CA ILE A 200 10.22 14.10 2.15
C ILE A 200 10.79 12.73 1.79
N VAL A 201 11.11 11.93 2.79
CA VAL A 201 11.60 10.56 2.59
C VAL A 201 10.51 9.57 3.01
N VAL A 202 10.15 8.66 2.10
CA VAL A 202 9.05 7.71 2.25
C VAL A 202 9.59 6.30 2.16
N ILE A 203 9.58 5.59 3.29
CA ILE A 203 10.08 4.22 3.41
C ILE A 203 8.88 3.32 3.65
N GLY A 204 8.38 2.71 2.59
CA GLY A 204 7.20 1.87 2.62
C GLY A 204 7.50 0.38 2.65
N ASN A 205 8.72 -0.07 2.35
CA ASN A 205 9.02 -1.49 2.21
C ASN A 205 10.21 -1.96 3.04
N ALA A 206 11.36 -1.29 2.97
CA ALA A 206 12.61 -1.84 3.49
C ALA A 206 13.00 -1.28 4.87
N PRO A 207 12.94 -2.08 5.96
CA PRO A 207 13.43 -1.65 7.28
C PRO A 207 14.89 -1.22 7.26
N THR A 208 15.72 -1.88 6.45
CA THR A 208 17.14 -1.56 6.31
C THR A 208 17.41 -0.22 5.63
N ALA A 209 16.49 0.27 4.80
CA ALA A 209 16.57 1.64 4.29
C ALA A 209 16.36 2.64 5.42
N LEU A 210 15.37 2.37 6.31
CA LEU A 210 15.11 3.25 7.45
C LEU A 210 16.28 3.25 8.42
N LEU A 211 16.84 2.09 8.76
CA LEU A 211 18.03 2.00 9.61
C LEU A 211 19.21 2.77 9.02
N ALA A 212 19.52 2.58 7.72
CA ALA A 212 20.62 3.29 7.08
C ALA A 212 20.43 4.82 7.07
N LEU A 213 19.19 5.30 6.96
CA LEU A 213 18.88 6.72 7.05
C LEU A 213 19.15 7.24 8.47
N LEU A 214 18.69 6.50 9.49
CA LEU A 214 18.87 6.89 10.89
C LEU A 214 20.35 6.90 11.29
N ASP A 215 21.12 5.89 10.89
CA ASP A 215 22.57 5.84 11.14
C ASP A 215 23.26 7.07 10.51
N ALA A 216 22.93 7.40 9.26
CA ALA A 216 23.51 8.55 8.58
C ALA A 216 23.13 9.90 9.22
N LEU A 217 21.90 10.01 9.77
CA LEU A 217 21.44 11.19 10.50
C LEU A 217 22.16 11.35 11.84
N ASP A 218 22.31 10.26 12.59
CA ASP A 218 23.02 10.25 13.88
C ASP A 218 24.52 10.55 13.68
N GLU A 219 25.11 10.08 12.59
CA GLU A 219 26.50 10.37 12.19
C GLU A 219 26.70 11.80 11.64
N GLY A 220 25.62 12.58 11.44
CA GLY A 220 25.69 13.92 10.85
C GLY A 220 26.11 13.94 9.37
N ARG A 221 25.93 12.82 8.66
CA ARG A 221 26.24 12.68 7.22
C ARG A 221 25.10 13.10 6.31
N CYS A 222 23.93 13.36 6.88
CA CYS A 222 22.73 13.76 6.19
C CYS A 222 22.08 14.90 6.96
N GLU A 223 21.72 15.98 6.25
CA GLU A 223 20.80 16.96 6.81
C GLU A 223 19.43 16.30 7.01
N PRO A 224 18.69 16.63 8.08
CA PRO A 224 17.39 16.01 8.35
C PRO A 224 16.37 16.24 7.21
N PRO A 225 15.64 15.20 6.76
CA PRO A 225 14.45 15.38 5.94
C PRO A 225 13.42 16.26 6.65
N ALA A 226 12.63 17.00 5.88
CA ALA A 226 11.50 17.77 6.41
C ALA A 226 10.40 16.85 6.99
N LEU A 227 10.27 15.64 6.45
CA LEU A 227 9.38 14.60 6.95
C LEU A 227 9.89 13.20 6.57
N ILE A 228 9.83 12.27 7.52
CA ILE A 228 10.08 10.84 7.30
C ILE A 228 8.77 10.06 7.45
N ILE A 229 8.28 9.46 6.38
CA ILE A 229 7.18 8.49 6.42
C ILE A 229 7.82 7.10 6.58
N GLY A 230 7.96 6.66 7.84
CA GLY A 230 8.62 5.42 8.22
C GLY A 230 7.64 4.27 8.41
N MET A 231 7.20 3.67 7.30
CA MET A 231 6.18 2.64 7.29
C MET A 231 6.62 1.32 6.61
N PRO A 232 7.85 0.81 6.82
CA PRO A 232 8.22 -0.48 6.28
C PRO A 232 7.33 -1.60 6.86
N VAL A 233 7.11 -2.63 6.05
CA VAL A 233 6.39 -3.86 6.43
C VAL A 233 7.38 -5.01 6.54
N GLY A 234 7.12 -5.93 7.46
CA GLY A 234 7.92 -7.13 7.59
C GLY A 234 8.00 -7.63 9.02
N PHE A 235 8.75 -8.71 9.18
CA PHE A 235 8.92 -9.39 10.46
C PHE A 235 10.33 -9.23 11.04
N ILE A 236 11.31 -8.88 10.21
CA ILE A 236 12.71 -8.75 10.61
C ILE A 236 13.07 -7.26 10.61
N ALA A 237 13.62 -6.77 11.72
CA ALA A 237 14.06 -5.39 11.94
C ALA A 237 12.99 -4.30 11.72
N THR A 238 11.72 -4.68 11.48
CA THR A 238 10.65 -3.76 11.08
C THR A 238 10.18 -2.95 12.27
N THR A 239 9.83 -3.61 13.37
CA THR A 239 9.45 -2.94 14.61
C THR A 239 10.61 -2.10 15.12
N GLU A 240 11.81 -2.66 15.16
CA GLU A 240 13.02 -2.03 15.67
C GLU A 240 13.38 -0.76 14.88
N SER A 241 13.32 -0.80 13.54
CA SER A 241 13.59 0.37 12.71
C SER A 241 12.60 1.52 12.94
N LYS A 242 11.32 1.20 13.14
CA LYS A 242 10.27 2.20 13.38
C LYS A 242 10.32 2.76 14.80
N THR A 243 10.61 1.92 15.79
CA THR A 243 10.87 2.36 17.17
C THR A 243 12.09 3.29 17.21
N ALA A 244 13.18 2.94 16.53
CA ALA A 244 14.36 3.78 16.44
C ALA A 244 14.04 5.16 15.81
N LEU A 245 13.25 5.20 14.74
CA LEU A 245 12.78 6.49 14.18
C LEU A 245 11.94 7.26 15.21
N TRP A 246 11.06 6.57 15.93
CA TRP A 246 10.17 7.18 16.92
C TRP A 246 10.89 7.74 18.15
N GLU A 247 12.02 7.17 18.54
CA GLU A 247 12.82 7.66 19.66
C GLU A 247 13.57 8.96 19.34
N ARG A 248 13.72 9.29 18.05
CA ARG A 248 14.40 10.50 17.59
C ARG A 248 13.43 11.68 17.45
N ALA A 249 13.99 12.89 17.34
CA ALA A 249 13.24 14.14 17.29
C ALA A 249 12.85 14.58 15.85
N TYR A 250 13.07 13.73 14.84
CA TYR A 250 12.73 14.04 13.47
C TYR A 250 11.21 14.05 13.24
N PRO A 251 10.69 14.94 12.37
CA PRO A 251 9.29 14.86 11.95
C PRO A 251 9.03 13.52 11.28
N ALA A 252 8.11 12.75 11.84
CA ALA A 252 7.88 11.38 11.41
C ALA A 252 6.41 10.97 11.51
N ILE A 253 5.99 10.12 10.59
CA ILE A 253 4.72 9.38 10.64
C ILE A 253 5.07 7.89 10.50
N ILE A 254 4.60 7.08 11.44
CA ILE A 254 4.87 5.64 11.45
C ILE A 254 3.60 4.84 11.65
N VAL A 255 3.71 3.55 11.37
CA VAL A 255 2.76 2.53 11.81
C VAL A 255 3.49 1.52 12.68
N GLU A 256 3.12 1.42 13.95
CA GLU A 256 3.79 0.57 14.93
C GLU A 256 3.69 -0.94 14.59
N GLY A 257 4.70 -1.72 15.02
CA GLY A 257 4.72 -3.17 14.90
C GLY A 257 5.23 -3.66 13.53
N THR A 258 4.66 -4.74 13.00
CA THR A 258 5.10 -5.38 11.74
C THR A 258 4.34 -4.89 10.50
N ARG A 259 3.18 -4.26 10.71
CA ARG A 259 2.32 -3.74 9.63
C ARG A 259 2.95 -2.49 9.01
N GLY A 260 2.52 -2.17 7.80
CA GLY A 260 3.05 -1.08 6.99
C GLY A 260 2.89 -1.42 5.52
N GLY A 261 3.86 -1.03 4.70
CA GLY A 261 3.89 -1.41 3.30
C GLY A 261 3.72 -0.21 2.38
N SER A 262 4.02 -0.44 1.11
CA SER A 262 3.87 0.56 0.07
C SER A 262 2.47 1.18 -0.01
N PRO A 263 1.35 0.42 0.13
CA PRO A 263 0.01 1.01 0.14
C PRO A 263 -0.21 2.01 1.28
N VAL A 264 0.26 1.69 2.49
CA VAL A 264 0.12 2.55 3.68
C VAL A 264 0.95 3.82 3.52
N ALA A 265 2.20 3.69 3.08
CA ALA A 265 3.10 4.82 2.87
C ALA A 265 2.60 5.74 1.74
N ALA A 266 2.15 5.17 0.62
CA ALA A 266 1.60 5.94 -0.49
C ALA A 266 0.26 6.62 -0.14
N ALA A 267 -0.62 5.94 0.61
CA ALA A 267 -1.85 6.53 1.11
C ALA A 267 -1.59 7.72 2.04
N THR A 268 -0.57 7.61 2.90
CA THR A 268 -0.11 8.69 3.78
C THR A 268 0.33 9.90 2.95
N LEU A 269 1.23 9.70 1.98
CA LEU A 269 1.70 10.78 1.12
C LEU A 269 0.57 11.41 0.28
N ASN A 270 -0.36 10.59 -0.22
CA ASN A 270 -1.54 11.06 -0.94
C ASN A 270 -2.43 11.96 -0.08
N ALA A 271 -2.65 11.61 1.19
CA ALA A 271 -3.38 12.47 2.13
C ALA A 271 -2.64 13.81 2.34
N LEU A 272 -1.32 13.79 2.45
CA LEU A 272 -0.52 15.02 2.55
C LEU A 272 -0.61 15.88 1.29
N PHE A 273 -0.60 15.28 0.10
CA PHE A 273 -0.82 16.01 -1.16
C PHE A 273 -2.17 16.73 -1.16
N SER A 274 -3.25 16.01 -0.79
CA SER A 274 -4.60 16.56 -0.69
C SER A 274 -4.65 17.75 0.28
N LEU A 275 -4.12 17.60 1.49
CA LEU A 275 -4.07 18.67 2.49
C LEU A 275 -3.25 19.88 2.01
N ALA A 276 -2.10 19.64 1.37
CA ALA A 276 -1.26 20.72 0.85
C ALA A 276 -1.96 21.52 -0.24
N LEU A 277 -2.68 20.86 -1.16
CA LEU A 277 -3.48 21.50 -2.21
C LEU A 277 -4.65 22.30 -1.64
N GLN A 278 -5.35 21.77 -0.62
CA GLN A 278 -6.43 22.49 0.07
C GLN A 278 -5.94 23.80 0.70
N GLY A 279 -4.70 23.84 1.18
CA GLY A 279 -4.07 25.06 1.69
C GLY A 279 -3.70 26.10 0.62
N MET A 280 -3.66 25.74 -0.67
CA MET A 280 -3.24 26.61 -1.78
C MET A 280 -4.40 27.33 -2.50
N GLN A 281 -5.58 27.39 -1.88
CA GLN A 281 -6.89 27.81 -2.43
C GLN A 281 -6.97 29.11 -3.27
N GLN A 282 -5.92 29.92 -3.41
CA GLN A 282 -5.97 31.17 -4.17
C GLN A 282 -5.53 31.07 -5.65
N ALA A 283 -5.16 29.89 -6.18
CA ALA A 283 -4.66 29.79 -7.57
C ALA A 283 -5.16 28.59 -8.40
N THR A 284 -6.03 27.74 -7.86
CA THR A 284 -6.39 26.46 -8.50
C THR A 284 -7.81 26.43 -9.07
N ASP A 285 -7.97 25.75 -10.22
CA ASP A 285 -9.25 25.49 -10.90
C ASP A 285 -10.30 24.91 -9.91
N PRO A 286 -11.50 25.53 -9.76
CA PRO A 286 -12.54 25.06 -8.86
C PRO A 286 -12.97 23.60 -9.11
N ALA A 287 -13.01 23.14 -10.35
CA ALA A 287 -13.39 21.76 -10.67
C ALA A 287 -12.32 20.77 -10.19
N PHE A 288 -11.03 21.13 -10.32
CA PHE A 288 -9.94 20.35 -9.78
C PHE A 288 -9.95 20.33 -8.24
N MET A 289 -10.24 21.46 -7.59
CA MET A 289 -10.32 21.52 -6.13
C MET A 289 -11.49 20.71 -5.58
N GLN A 290 -12.63 20.70 -6.27
CA GLN A 290 -13.75 19.82 -5.93
C GLN A 290 -13.31 18.34 -6.01
N TRP A 291 -12.61 17.96 -7.08
CA TRP A 291 -12.09 16.62 -7.23
C TRP A 291 -11.08 16.24 -6.12
N VAL A 292 -10.18 17.15 -5.73
CA VAL A 292 -9.27 16.96 -4.58
C VAL A 292 -10.05 16.69 -3.30
N ASN A 293 -11.12 17.46 -3.03
CA ASN A 293 -11.92 17.28 -1.83
C ASN A 293 -12.69 15.94 -1.82
N ASP A 294 -13.21 15.52 -2.97
CA ASP A 294 -13.99 14.30 -3.09
C ASP A 294 -13.13 13.02 -3.03
N HIS A 295 -11.86 13.13 -3.42
CA HIS A 295 -10.93 11.99 -3.52
C HIS A 295 -9.82 12.00 -2.47
N GLY A 296 -9.70 13.08 -1.70
CA GLY A 296 -8.72 13.33 -0.62
C GLY A 296 -8.91 12.46 0.59
#